data_AF-A0A6L5YFV9-F1
#
_entry.id   AF-A0A6L5YFV9-F1
#
_cell.length_a   1.000
_cell.length_b   1.000
_cell.length_c   1.000
_cell.angle_alpha   90.00
_cell.angle_beta   90.00
_cell.angle_gamma   90.00
#
_symmetry.space_group_name_H-M   'P 1'
#
loop_
_entity.id
_entity.type
_entity.pdbx_description
1 polymer ?
#
loop_
_entity_poly.entity_id
_entity_poly.type
_entity_poly.pdbx_seq_one_letter_code
_entity_poly.pdbx_strand_id
1 'polypeptide(L)'
;MITADAKATQEAKELLEYLKNTAGQQIITGQHTQTIPCEEIAYIRQTTGKEPKLRGFELLGYSPNINYADASPECLTEVEENKGTAETALQWARANRPDKVNDTGTENSTDYTTGGILTFSFHWFSPLGGRDKSFYTEHTDFDAAKILQEGTPERAAFYHDMDAIAGILQQFQQEHIPILWRPFHESYGTWFWWGAKGAKVARDLYRLMFDYYTGEKNLHNLLWVWNSDIEEAYPGDEYVDVVSMDVYLPEYQSTDYADAYEKLVAATSRDKVAALAEVGYLPDVDLLQKSRIPWAYYMTWSKEFCIGEKYNSVENLNKMYDSEYAVTL
;
A
#
# COMPACT_ATOMS: atom_id res chain seq x y z
N MET A 1 -7.63 -11.19 -15.22
CA MET A 1 -7.81 -9.72 -15.33
C MET A 1 -6.60 -9.20 -16.10
N ILE A 2 -6.70 -8.09 -16.83
CA ILE A 2 -5.53 -7.49 -17.48
C ILE A 2 -4.93 -6.50 -16.48
N THR A 3 -3.63 -6.62 -16.20
CA THR A 3 -2.88 -5.65 -15.41
C THR A 3 -2.82 -4.31 -16.14
N ALA A 4 -2.76 -3.20 -15.40
CA ALA A 4 -2.59 -1.86 -15.97
C ALA A 4 -1.32 -1.79 -16.83
N ASP A 5 -0.21 -2.32 -16.33
CA ASP A 5 1.00 -2.51 -17.12
C ASP A 5 0.87 -3.75 -18.04
N ALA A 6 0.87 -3.53 -19.35
CA ALA A 6 0.84 -4.59 -20.36
C ALA A 6 2.07 -5.52 -20.30
N LYS A 7 3.19 -5.05 -19.74
CA LYS A 7 4.44 -5.80 -19.57
C LYS A 7 4.59 -6.40 -18.17
N ALA A 8 3.56 -6.33 -17.31
CA ALA A 8 3.64 -6.82 -15.94
C ALA A 8 4.22 -8.24 -15.86
N THR A 9 5.07 -8.49 -14.86
CA THR A 9 5.68 -9.80 -14.66
C THR A 9 4.62 -10.86 -14.38
N GLN A 10 4.98 -12.13 -14.55
CA GLN A 10 4.06 -13.23 -14.32
C GLN A 10 3.57 -13.25 -12.87
N GLU A 11 4.47 -12.99 -11.93
CA GLU A 11 4.17 -12.98 -10.50
C GLU A 11 3.20 -11.84 -10.12
N ALA A 12 3.32 -10.67 -10.75
CA ALA A 12 2.37 -9.57 -10.56
C ALA A 12 0.98 -9.94 -11.09
N LYS A 13 0.90 -10.60 -12.26
CA LYS A 13 -0.38 -11.07 -12.83
C LYS A 13 -1.04 -12.13 -11.93
N GLU A 14 -0.26 -13.06 -11.42
CA GLU A 14 -0.73 -14.13 -10.51
C GLU A 14 -1.21 -13.55 -9.17
N LEU A 15 -0.48 -12.58 -8.60
CA LEU A 15 -0.93 -11.87 -7.42
C LEU A 15 -2.26 -11.14 -7.65
N LEU A 16 -2.41 -10.42 -8.77
CA LEU A 16 -3.67 -9.71 -9.09
C LEU A 16 -4.84 -10.70 -9.28
N GLU A 17 -4.59 -11.84 -9.93
CA GLU A 17 -5.58 -12.90 -10.07
C GLU A 17 -5.98 -13.50 -8.73
N TYR A 18 -5.01 -13.74 -7.84
CA TYR A 18 -5.26 -14.21 -6.47
C TYR A 18 -6.12 -13.22 -5.67
N LEU A 19 -5.79 -11.92 -5.71
CA LEU A 19 -6.58 -10.89 -5.04
C LEU A 19 -8.03 -10.85 -5.56
N LYS A 20 -8.20 -10.93 -6.88
CA LYS A 20 -9.52 -10.96 -7.52
C LYS A 20 -10.33 -12.18 -7.08
N ASN A 21 -9.71 -13.36 -7.09
CA ASN A 21 -10.40 -14.62 -6.75
C ASN A 21 -10.72 -14.70 -5.25
N THR A 22 -9.97 -13.99 -4.42
CA THR A 22 -10.20 -13.90 -2.98
C THR A 22 -11.35 -12.94 -2.64
N ALA A 23 -11.46 -11.81 -3.34
CA ALA A 23 -12.44 -10.76 -3.06
C ALA A 23 -13.88 -11.30 -2.99
N GLY A 24 -14.53 -11.13 -1.83
CA GLY A 24 -15.90 -11.58 -1.57
C GLY A 24 -16.05 -13.08 -1.32
N GLN A 25 -14.96 -13.85 -1.43
CA GLN A 25 -14.92 -15.27 -1.07
C GLN A 25 -14.27 -15.49 0.30
N GLN A 26 -13.21 -14.72 0.57
CA GLN A 26 -12.46 -14.63 1.82
C GLN A 26 -11.92 -13.19 1.98
N ILE A 27 -11.21 -12.92 3.07
CA ILE A 27 -10.52 -11.64 3.30
C ILE A 27 -9.05 -11.89 3.68
N ILE A 28 -8.12 -11.28 2.96
CA ILE A 28 -6.69 -11.37 3.28
C ILE A 28 -6.41 -10.48 4.50
N THR A 29 -5.81 -11.08 5.53
CA THR A 29 -5.38 -10.36 6.73
C THR A 29 -4.13 -9.55 6.42
N GLY A 30 -4.15 -8.26 6.77
CA GLY A 30 -3.03 -7.36 6.54
C GLY A 30 -2.66 -6.55 7.77
N GLN A 31 -1.36 -6.27 7.91
CA GLN A 31 -0.83 -5.41 8.96
C GLN A 31 0.26 -4.49 8.39
N HIS A 32 0.14 -3.20 8.67
CA HIS A 32 1.20 -2.24 8.40
C HIS A 32 2.31 -2.36 9.45
N THR A 33 3.57 -2.29 9.02
CA THR A 33 4.75 -2.20 9.87
C THR A 33 5.48 -0.90 9.60
N GLN A 34 5.66 -0.07 10.64
CA GLN A 34 6.30 1.24 10.49
C GLN A 34 7.82 1.17 10.73
N THR A 35 8.26 0.19 11.53
CA THR A 35 9.61 0.07 12.05
C THR A 35 10.21 -1.30 11.68
N ILE A 36 11.54 -1.42 11.65
CA ILE A 36 12.21 -2.71 11.41
C ILE A 36 11.76 -3.82 12.39
N PRO A 37 11.63 -3.58 13.71
CA PRO A 37 11.25 -4.64 14.65
C PRO A 37 9.89 -5.31 14.34
N CYS A 38 9.01 -4.65 13.58
CA CYS A 38 7.69 -5.17 13.20
C CYS A 38 6.91 -5.67 14.43
N GLU A 39 6.88 -4.90 15.50
CA GLU A 39 6.26 -5.28 16.78
C GLU A 39 4.80 -5.70 16.65
N GLU A 40 4.06 -5.17 15.67
CA GLU A 40 2.69 -5.54 15.37
C GLU A 40 2.59 -7.01 14.96
N ILE A 41 3.55 -7.49 14.16
CA ILE A 41 3.61 -8.90 13.74
C ILE A 41 3.90 -9.79 14.93
N ALA A 42 4.84 -9.39 15.80
CA ALA A 42 5.15 -10.14 17.01
C ALA A 42 3.94 -10.22 17.95
N TYR A 43 3.21 -9.11 18.11
CA TYR A 43 1.98 -9.04 18.90
C TYR A 43 0.88 -9.94 18.34
N ILE A 44 0.61 -9.88 17.04
CA ILE A 44 -0.40 -10.73 16.39
C ILE A 44 -0.04 -12.22 16.56
N ARG A 45 1.22 -12.59 16.33
CA ARG A 45 1.68 -13.97 16.50
C ARG A 45 1.55 -14.45 17.94
N GLN A 46 1.89 -13.61 18.91
CA GLN A 46 1.78 -13.95 20.33
C GLN A 46 0.31 -14.12 20.76
N THR A 47 -0.58 -13.28 20.23
CA THR A 47 -2.00 -13.28 20.60
C THR A 47 -2.78 -14.41 19.93
N THR A 48 -2.55 -14.64 18.63
CA THR A 48 -3.39 -15.50 17.77
C THR A 48 -2.71 -16.80 17.36
N GLY A 49 -1.39 -16.90 17.49
CA GLY A 49 -0.61 -18.02 16.94
C GLY A 49 -0.45 -18.00 15.41
N LYS A 50 -0.96 -16.96 14.72
CA LYS A 50 -0.93 -16.80 13.26
C LYS A 50 -0.25 -15.48 12.86
N GLU A 51 -0.01 -15.29 11.56
CA GLU A 51 0.56 -14.06 11.00
C GLU A 51 -0.28 -13.51 9.86
N PRO A 52 -0.29 -12.18 9.65
CA PRO A 52 -0.99 -11.60 8.51
C PRO A 52 -0.33 -12.06 7.21
N LYS A 53 -1.17 -12.37 6.21
CA LYS A 53 -0.70 -12.75 4.88
C LYS A 53 -0.12 -11.54 4.14
N LEU A 54 -0.72 -10.36 4.30
CA LEU A 54 -0.24 -9.10 3.73
C LEU A 54 0.57 -8.32 4.77
N ARG A 55 1.77 -7.86 4.39
CA ARG A 55 2.55 -6.89 5.16
C ARG A 55 2.77 -5.60 4.41
N GLY A 56 2.41 -4.50 5.08
CA GLY A 56 2.72 -3.15 4.66
C GLY A 56 4.04 -2.67 5.20
N PHE A 57 4.82 -2.06 4.31
CA PHE A 57 6.09 -1.43 4.61
C PHE A 57 6.08 0.00 4.10
N GLU A 58 6.91 0.84 4.69
CA GLU A 58 6.97 2.28 4.41
C GLU A 58 8.34 2.66 3.85
N LEU A 59 8.35 3.62 2.91
CA LEU A 59 9.56 4.13 2.27
C LEU A 59 9.92 5.57 2.67
N LEU A 60 9.24 6.19 3.65
CA LEU A 60 9.46 7.58 4.05
C LEU A 60 10.93 7.95 4.25
N GLY A 61 11.70 7.07 4.90
CA GLY A 61 13.11 7.28 5.26
C GLY A 61 14.06 7.19 4.06
N TYR A 62 13.54 6.83 2.88
CA TYR A 62 14.25 6.78 1.61
C TYR A 62 14.02 8.03 0.76
N SER A 63 13.24 9.01 1.24
CA SER A 63 13.09 10.31 0.57
C SER A 63 14.45 11.04 0.53
N PRO A 64 14.97 11.45 -0.65
CA PRO A 64 16.26 12.13 -0.74
C PRO A 64 16.33 13.51 -0.08
N ASN A 65 15.20 14.21 0.01
CA ASN A 65 15.15 15.61 0.47
C ASN A 65 14.73 15.77 1.95
N ILE A 66 15.00 14.78 2.81
CA ILE A 66 14.78 14.92 4.27
C ILE A 66 15.69 16.03 4.83
N ASN A 67 15.09 17.06 5.42
CA ASN A 67 15.82 18.18 6.00
C ASN A 67 16.21 17.90 7.45
N TYR A 68 17.30 17.14 7.65
CA TYR A 68 17.80 16.77 8.99
C TYR A 68 18.17 17.96 9.88
N ALA A 69 18.43 19.15 9.32
CA ALA A 69 18.81 20.33 10.08
C ALA A 69 17.60 21.07 10.68
N ASP A 70 16.40 20.85 10.14
CA ASP A 70 15.15 21.49 10.53
C ASP A 70 14.03 20.44 10.62
N ALA A 71 14.29 19.39 11.40
CA ALA A 71 13.32 18.34 11.71
C ALA A 71 13.16 18.20 13.22
N SER A 72 11.92 17.95 13.66
CA SER A 72 11.64 17.66 15.06
C SER A 72 12.30 16.35 15.50
N PRO A 73 12.59 16.15 16.79
CA PRO A 73 13.03 14.86 17.31
C PRO A 73 12.09 13.72 16.92
N GLU A 74 10.78 13.95 16.94
CA GLU A 74 9.75 12.98 16.58
C GLU A 74 9.85 12.57 15.10
N CYS A 75 10.05 13.52 14.19
CA CYS A 75 10.31 13.23 12.78
C CYS A 75 11.61 12.45 12.59
N LEU A 76 12.68 12.84 13.27
CA LEU A 76 13.97 12.16 13.16
C LEU A 76 13.91 10.73 13.68
N THR A 77 13.15 10.48 14.76
CA THR A 77 12.89 9.12 15.25
C THR A 77 12.19 8.28 14.20
N GLU A 78 11.13 8.79 13.58
CA GLU A 78 10.40 8.05 12.55
C GLU A 78 11.27 7.76 11.31
N VAL A 79 12.07 8.73 10.87
CA VAL A 79 13.04 8.54 9.79
C VAL A 79 14.08 7.48 10.13
N GLU A 80 14.61 7.50 11.36
CA GLU A 80 15.62 6.53 11.80
C GLU A 80 15.03 5.12 11.92
N GLU A 81 13.84 4.99 12.52
CA GLU A 81 13.17 3.69 12.69
C GLU A 81 12.75 3.06 11.36
N ASN A 82 12.54 3.88 10.32
CA ASN A 82 12.22 3.42 8.97
C ASN A 82 13.46 2.98 8.15
N LYS A 83 14.68 3.40 8.51
CA LYS A 83 15.89 3.00 7.76
C LYS A 83 16.02 1.48 7.74
N GLY A 84 16.24 0.90 6.56
CA GLY A 84 16.41 -0.55 6.42
C GLY A 84 15.09 -1.32 6.20
N THR A 85 13.94 -0.65 6.29
CA THR A 85 12.62 -1.26 6.04
C THR A 85 12.53 -1.95 4.67
N ALA A 86 13.14 -1.39 3.61
CA ALA A 86 13.16 -2.02 2.29
C ALA A 86 13.98 -3.32 2.25
N GLU A 87 15.10 -3.39 2.99
CA GLU A 87 15.89 -4.63 3.11
C GLU A 87 15.13 -5.67 3.93
N THR A 88 14.49 -5.25 5.03
CA THR A 88 13.63 -6.12 5.85
C THR A 88 12.46 -6.67 5.02
N ALA A 89 11.81 -5.84 4.23
CA ALA A 89 10.76 -6.22 3.29
C ALA A 89 11.25 -7.25 2.27
N LEU A 90 12.43 -7.04 1.68
CA LEU A 90 13.03 -7.97 0.72
C LEU A 90 13.34 -9.33 1.36
N GLN A 91 13.93 -9.33 2.56
CA GLN A 91 14.22 -10.55 3.32
C GLN A 91 12.94 -11.29 3.70
N TRP A 92 11.91 -10.57 4.16
CA TRP A 92 10.62 -11.16 4.48
C TRP A 92 9.94 -11.76 3.25
N ALA A 93 9.92 -11.03 2.12
CA ALA A 93 9.34 -11.51 0.88
C ALA A 93 10.09 -12.74 0.34
N ARG A 94 11.42 -12.79 0.45
CA ARG A 94 12.23 -13.99 0.12
C ARG A 94 11.85 -15.20 0.98
N ALA A 95 11.66 -15.00 2.28
CA ALA A 95 11.33 -16.08 3.21
C ALA A 95 9.90 -16.60 3.05
N ASN A 96 9.00 -15.77 2.50
CA ASN A 96 7.57 -16.06 2.38
C ASN A 96 7.11 -16.03 0.92
N ARG A 97 7.96 -16.44 -0.03
CA ARG A 97 7.51 -16.56 -1.41
C ARG A 97 6.46 -17.68 -1.52
N PRO A 98 5.46 -17.54 -2.40
CA PRO A 98 4.61 -18.66 -2.74
C PRO A 98 5.44 -19.85 -3.24
N ASP A 99 5.02 -21.06 -2.87
CA ASP A 99 5.72 -22.26 -3.28
C ASP A 99 5.75 -22.36 -4.81
N LYS A 100 6.93 -22.72 -5.35
CA LYS A 100 7.05 -23.10 -6.76
C LYS A 100 6.44 -24.48 -6.94
N VAL A 101 5.15 -24.55 -7.24
CA VAL A 101 4.54 -25.82 -7.63
C VAL A 101 4.93 -26.10 -9.08
N ASN A 102 5.97 -26.92 -9.30
CA ASN A 102 5.98 -28.06 -10.24
C ASN A 102 7.38 -28.73 -10.37
N ASP A 103 7.40 -30.05 -10.18
CA ASP A 103 8.55 -30.97 -10.31
C ASP A 103 8.95 -31.25 -11.78
N THR A 104 8.45 -30.44 -12.72
CA THR A 104 8.64 -30.63 -14.18
C THR A 104 9.46 -29.55 -14.85
N GLY A 105 9.88 -28.50 -14.13
CA GLY A 105 10.82 -27.48 -14.64
C GLY A 105 10.29 -26.65 -15.82
N THR A 106 9.00 -26.74 -16.11
CA THR A 106 8.33 -25.98 -17.17
C THR A 106 7.06 -25.37 -16.59
N GLU A 107 7.01 -24.04 -16.58
CA GLU A 107 5.97 -23.13 -16.06
C GLU A 107 6.18 -22.67 -14.61
N ASN A 108 6.48 -21.36 -14.46
CA ASN A 108 6.68 -20.64 -13.20
C ASN A 108 5.33 -20.24 -12.58
N SER A 109 4.46 -21.20 -12.24
CA SER A 109 3.22 -20.88 -11.53
C SER A 109 3.53 -20.65 -10.05
N THR A 110 3.31 -19.43 -9.55
CA THR A 110 3.32 -19.14 -8.11
C THR A 110 1.87 -19.20 -7.60
N ASP A 111 1.51 -20.32 -7.00
CA ASP A 111 0.21 -20.43 -6.33
C ASP A 111 0.27 -19.65 -5.00
N TYR A 112 -0.32 -18.44 -5.00
CA TYR A 112 -0.43 -17.58 -3.83
C TYR A 112 -1.31 -18.15 -2.71
N THR A 113 -1.83 -19.38 -2.82
CA THR A 113 -2.39 -20.10 -1.66
C THR A 113 -1.37 -20.21 -0.54
N THR A 114 -0.09 -20.41 -0.85
CA THR A 114 1.04 -20.30 0.09
C THR A 114 1.82 -19.00 -0.14
N GLY A 115 2.49 -18.47 0.88
CA GLY A 115 3.30 -17.25 0.77
C GLY A 115 2.59 -15.93 1.12
N GLY A 116 3.40 -14.91 1.37
CA GLY A 116 3.01 -13.58 1.82
C GLY A 116 2.89 -12.57 0.67
N ILE A 117 2.16 -11.49 0.95
CA ILE A 117 1.90 -10.39 0.03
C ILE A 117 2.58 -9.13 0.57
N LEU A 118 3.38 -8.49 -0.28
CA LEU A 118 4.11 -7.27 0.04
C LEU A 118 3.37 -6.05 -0.50
N THR A 119 3.14 -5.04 0.33
CA THR A 119 2.73 -3.69 -0.12
C THR A 119 3.70 -2.63 0.37
N PHE A 120 4.01 -1.65 -0.47
CA PHE A 120 4.73 -0.45 -0.07
C PHE A 120 3.82 0.78 -0.14
N SER A 121 3.84 1.56 0.93
CA SER A 121 3.38 2.95 0.96
C SER A 121 4.60 3.87 0.92
N PHE A 122 4.39 5.13 0.53
CA PHE A 122 5.46 6.13 0.52
C PHE A 122 4.97 7.49 1.02
N HIS A 123 5.20 7.76 2.30
CA HIS A 123 5.12 9.10 2.89
C HIS A 123 6.29 9.95 2.38
N TRP A 124 6.14 10.40 1.14
CA TRP A 124 7.18 11.07 0.37
C TRP A 124 7.43 12.48 0.93
N PHE A 125 8.57 12.71 1.58
CA PHE A 125 8.98 14.07 1.99
C PHE A 125 9.03 14.97 0.74
N SER A 126 8.60 16.22 0.84
CA SER A 126 8.51 17.09 -0.34
C SER A 126 9.82 17.11 -1.13
N PRO A 127 9.81 16.83 -2.46
CA PRO A 127 11.03 16.69 -3.26
C PRO A 127 11.95 17.92 -3.25
N LEU A 128 11.37 19.09 -3.02
CA LEU A 128 12.08 20.36 -2.93
C LEU A 128 11.58 21.15 -1.73
N GLY A 129 12.52 21.64 -0.92
CA GLY A 129 12.20 22.42 0.28
C GLY A 129 11.52 21.60 1.38
N GLY A 130 10.83 22.30 2.28
CA GLY A 130 10.18 21.71 3.44
C GLY A 130 11.07 21.62 4.70
N ARG A 131 10.38 21.42 5.82
CA ARG A 131 10.94 21.19 7.16
C ARG A 131 10.17 20.04 7.81
N ASP A 132 10.69 19.46 8.89
CA ASP A 132 9.98 18.44 9.67
C ASP A 132 9.40 17.32 8.78
N LYS A 133 8.21 16.80 9.08
CA LYS A 133 7.48 15.84 8.25
C LYS A 133 6.91 16.50 6.99
N SER A 134 7.77 16.89 6.06
CA SER A 134 7.42 17.67 4.86
C SER A 134 6.58 16.91 3.82
N PHE A 135 6.27 15.64 4.07
CA PHE A 135 5.16 14.97 3.37
C PHE A 135 3.82 15.66 3.68
N TYR A 136 3.65 16.22 4.88
CA TYR A 136 2.50 17.06 5.22
C TYR A 136 2.61 18.47 4.63
N THR A 137 1.50 18.95 4.08
CA THR A 137 1.35 20.28 3.48
C THR A 137 1.65 21.41 4.46
N GLU A 138 1.41 21.25 5.77
CA GLU A 138 1.72 22.29 6.77
C GLU A 138 3.23 22.53 6.97
N HIS A 139 4.04 21.60 6.46
CA HIS A 139 5.48 21.55 6.63
C HIS A 139 6.27 21.87 5.35
N THR A 140 5.59 22.22 4.26
CA THR A 140 6.21 22.55 2.97
C THR A 140 5.39 23.54 2.16
N ASP A 141 6.05 24.37 1.36
CA ASP A 141 5.41 25.23 0.35
C ASP A 141 5.51 24.64 -1.06
N PHE A 142 5.97 23.39 -1.17
CA PHE A 142 6.13 22.67 -2.43
C PHE A 142 4.83 22.63 -3.23
N ASP A 143 4.87 23.13 -4.48
CA ASP A 143 3.70 23.20 -5.34
C ASP A 143 3.66 22.01 -6.30
N ALA A 144 2.86 21.00 -5.95
CA ALA A 144 2.64 19.80 -6.76
C ALA A 144 2.26 20.09 -8.22
N ALA A 145 1.51 21.18 -8.49
CA ALA A 145 1.08 21.51 -9.84
C ALA A 145 2.22 21.98 -10.76
N LYS A 146 3.36 22.40 -10.18
CA LYS A 146 4.55 22.77 -10.97
C LYS A 146 5.31 21.56 -11.49
N ILE A 147 5.13 20.36 -10.94
CA ILE A 147 5.70 19.12 -11.50
C ILE A 147 5.15 18.87 -12.92
N LEU A 148 3.91 19.28 -13.18
CA LEU A 148 3.24 19.14 -14.48
C LEU A 148 3.75 20.15 -15.52
N GLN A 149 4.66 21.04 -15.15
CA GLN A 149 5.24 22.06 -16.03
C GLN A 149 6.69 21.66 -16.37
N GLU A 150 6.98 21.53 -17.66
CA GLU A 150 8.32 21.19 -18.13
C GLU A 150 9.36 22.23 -17.70
N GLY A 151 10.55 21.75 -17.30
CA GLY A 151 11.70 22.59 -16.94
C GLY A 151 11.64 23.26 -15.56
N THR A 152 10.62 22.99 -14.74
CA THR A 152 10.57 23.50 -13.36
C THR A 152 11.53 22.74 -12.43
N PRO A 153 12.06 23.39 -11.38
CA PRO A 153 12.85 22.69 -10.36
C PRO A 153 12.03 21.64 -9.61
N GLU A 154 10.72 21.85 -9.44
CA GLU A 154 9.82 20.87 -8.83
C GLU A 154 9.73 19.59 -9.66
N ARG A 155 9.64 19.69 -11.00
CA ARG A 155 9.66 18.53 -11.89
C ARG A 155 11.00 17.80 -11.86
N ALA A 156 12.11 18.53 -11.87
CA ALA A 156 13.44 17.93 -11.78
C ALA A 156 13.64 17.17 -10.45
N ALA A 157 13.22 17.76 -9.34
CA ALA A 157 13.29 17.12 -8.02
C ALA A 157 12.38 15.88 -7.93
N PHE A 158 11.16 15.95 -8.47
CA PHE A 158 10.23 14.83 -8.54
C PHE A 158 10.84 13.60 -9.24
N TYR A 159 11.46 13.76 -10.41
CA TYR A 159 12.10 12.65 -11.12
C TYR A 159 13.38 12.16 -10.45
N HIS A 160 14.15 13.04 -9.79
CA HIS A 160 15.32 12.63 -9.01
C HIS A 160 14.93 11.68 -7.87
N ASP A 161 13.90 12.04 -7.11
CA ASP A 161 13.40 11.19 -6.03
C ASP A 161 12.83 9.87 -6.56
N MET A 162 12.10 9.91 -7.67
CA MET A 162 11.62 8.71 -8.36
C MET A 162 12.75 7.80 -8.82
N ASP A 163 13.91 8.34 -9.22
CA ASP A 163 15.09 7.52 -9.56
C ASP A 163 15.61 6.75 -8.36
N ALA A 164 15.65 7.39 -7.19
CA ALA A 164 16.09 6.74 -5.95
C ALA A 164 15.15 5.59 -5.56
N ILE A 165 13.83 5.83 -5.58
CA ILE A 165 12.83 4.83 -5.24
C ILE A 165 12.79 3.70 -6.29
N ALA A 166 12.92 4.01 -7.58
CA ALA A 166 13.02 3.00 -8.64
C ALA A 166 14.18 2.02 -8.40
N GLY A 167 15.33 2.52 -7.91
CA GLY A 167 16.48 1.66 -7.55
C GLY A 167 16.18 0.66 -6.43
N ILE A 168 15.28 1.00 -5.51
CA ILE A 168 14.80 0.09 -4.45
C ILE A 168 13.86 -0.95 -5.06
N LEU A 169 12.82 -0.49 -5.77
CA LEU A 169 11.80 -1.36 -6.37
C LEU A 169 12.40 -2.35 -7.39
N GLN A 170 13.45 -1.93 -8.11
CA GLN A 170 14.17 -2.78 -9.07
C GLN A 170 14.82 -4.02 -8.43
N GLN A 171 15.22 -3.96 -7.16
CA GLN A 171 15.82 -5.11 -6.46
C GLN A 171 14.78 -6.24 -6.26
N PHE A 172 13.54 -5.87 -5.94
CA PHE A 172 12.43 -6.82 -5.85
C PHE A 172 12.10 -7.42 -7.21
N GLN A 173 12.13 -6.63 -8.28
CA GLN A 173 11.92 -7.12 -9.64
C GLN A 173 12.98 -8.13 -10.06
N GLN A 174 14.27 -7.85 -9.79
CA GLN A 174 15.38 -8.77 -10.07
C GLN A 174 15.21 -10.11 -9.38
N GLU A 175 14.41 -10.13 -8.32
CA GLU A 175 14.09 -11.29 -7.53
C GLU A 175 12.73 -11.90 -7.80
N HIS A 176 12.00 -11.42 -8.80
CA HIS A 176 10.67 -11.91 -9.14
C HIS A 176 9.67 -11.75 -8.00
N ILE A 177 9.77 -10.65 -7.25
CA ILE A 177 8.85 -10.32 -6.16
C ILE A 177 7.91 -9.21 -6.63
N PRO A 178 6.60 -9.49 -6.76
CA PRO A 178 5.63 -8.45 -7.07
C PRO A 178 5.30 -7.63 -5.83
N ILE A 179 4.90 -6.39 -6.07
CA ILE A 179 4.65 -5.38 -5.03
C ILE A 179 3.28 -4.76 -5.29
N LEU A 180 2.42 -4.70 -4.27
CA LEU A 180 1.33 -3.74 -4.25
C LEU A 180 1.92 -2.34 -4.01
N TRP A 181 2.04 -1.56 -5.08
CA TRP A 181 2.65 -0.23 -5.06
C TRP A 181 1.55 0.81 -4.85
N ARG A 182 1.53 1.45 -3.67
CA ARG A 182 0.49 2.41 -3.25
C ARG A 182 1.08 3.82 -3.07
N PRO A 183 1.52 4.49 -4.14
CA PRO A 183 2.02 5.86 -4.08
C PRO A 183 0.86 6.87 -4.00
N PHE A 184 1.16 8.08 -3.54
CA PHE A 184 0.19 9.19 -3.48
C PHE A 184 -1.12 8.79 -2.77
N HIS A 185 -1.00 8.05 -1.66
CA HIS A 185 -2.16 7.60 -0.90
C HIS A 185 -2.94 8.79 -0.32
N GLU A 186 -4.20 8.56 -0.01
CA GLU A 186 -5.12 9.57 0.52
C GLU A 186 -5.26 10.81 -0.37
N SER A 187 -5.24 10.61 -1.69
CA SER A 187 -5.33 11.69 -2.70
C SER A 187 -6.66 12.46 -2.69
N TYR A 188 -7.65 11.99 -1.92
CA TYR A 188 -8.89 12.71 -1.62
C TYR A 188 -8.70 13.86 -0.62
N GLY A 189 -7.66 13.78 0.22
CA GLY A 189 -7.30 14.79 1.21
C GLY A 189 -6.34 15.86 0.66
N THR A 190 -6.08 16.88 1.48
CA THR A 190 -5.13 17.96 1.17
C THR A 190 -3.98 18.06 2.17
N TRP A 191 -3.91 17.12 3.12
CA TRP A 191 -2.89 17.10 4.17
C TRP A 191 -1.52 16.67 3.65
N PHE A 192 -1.43 15.91 2.57
CA PHE A 192 -0.15 15.61 1.91
C PHE A 192 0.11 16.53 0.72
N TRP A 193 1.39 16.82 0.45
CA TRP A 193 1.76 17.81 -0.60
C TRP A 193 1.23 17.43 -1.99
N TRP A 194 1.11 16.13 -2.31
CA TRP A 194 0.60 15.67 -3.60
C TRP A 194 -0.90 15.95 -3.76
N GLY A 195 -1.66 15.93 -2.66
CA GLY A 195 -3.09 16.28 -2.63
C GLY A 195 -3.37 17.78 -2.46
N ALA A 196 -2.38 18.58 -2.06
CA ALA A 196 -2.54 20.00 -1.71
C ALA A 196 -3.09 20.88 -2.85
N LYS A 197 -2.91 20.47 -4.11
CA LYS A 197 -3.42 21.17 -5.30
C LYS A 197 -4.66 20.50 -5.91
N GLY A 198 -5.30 19.61 -5.14
CA GLY A 198 -6.51 18.88 -5.48
C GLY A 198 -6.25 17.52 -6.12
N ALA A 199 -7.19 16.61 -5.93
CA ALA A 199 -7.09 15.21 -6.34
C ALA A 199 -6.77 15.01 -7.84
N LYS A 200 -7.18 15.93 -8.72
CA LYS A 200 -6.83 15.89 -10.16
C LYS A 200 -5.33 16.07 -10.41
N VAL A 201 -4.65 16.91 -9.62
CA VAL A 201 -3.19 17.05 -9.70
C VAL A 201 -2.55 15.75 -9.21
N ALA A 202 -2.98 15.20 -8.09
CA ALA A 202 -2.47 13.92 -7.58
C ALA A 202 -2.64 12.78 -8.60
N ARG A 203 -3.78 12.70 -9.28
CA ARG A 203 -4.01 11.79 -10.41
C ARG A 203 -2.98 11.97 -11.52
N ASP A 204 -2.70 13.21 -11.93
CA ASP A 204 -1.75 13.48 -13.00
C ASP A 204 -0.31 13.12 -12.58
N LEU A 205 0.04 13.30 -11.30
CA LEU A 205 1.30 12.80 -10.73
C LEU A 205 1.38 11.27 -10.72
N TYR A 206 0.28 10.61 -10.36
CA TYR A 206 0.16 9.15 -10.40
C TYR A 206 0.42 8.61 -11.81
N ARG A 207 -0.21 9.19 -12.83
CA ARG A 207 0.02 8.85 -14.24
C ARG A 207 1.47 9.10 -14.68
N LEU A 208 2.07 10.23 -14.28
CA LEU A 208 3.49 10.49 -14.56
C LEU A 208 4.41 9.44 -13.92
N MET A 209 4.13 9.01 -12.69
CA MET A 209 4.90 7.95 -12.05
C MET A 209 4.71 6.61 -12.76
N PHE A 210 3.48 6.27 -13.14
CA PHE A 210 3.18 5.08 -13.93
C PHE A 210 3.97 5.03 -15.22
N ASP A 211 3.87 6.07 -16.04
CA ASP A 211 4.53 6.12 -17.35
C ASP A 211 6.06 6.06 -17.20
N TYR A 212 6.61 6.73 -16.18
CA TYR A 212 8.05 6.73 -15.93
C TYR A 212 8.56 5.38 -15.43
N TYR A 213 7.89 4.77 -14.44
CA TYR A 213 8.32 3.50 -13.87
C TYR A 213 8.16 2.34 -14.86
N THR A 214 7.02 2.26 -15.55
CA THR A 214 6.78 1.18 -16.53
C THR A 214 7.55 1.41 -17.83
N GLY A 215 7.65 2.65 -18.31
CA GLY A 215 8.31 2.99 -19.58
C GLY A 215 9.82 3.13 -19.47
N GLU A 216 10.29 4.09 -18.68
CA GLU A 216 11.71 4.46 -18.60
C GLU A 216 12.49 3.54 -17.65
N LYS A 217 11.92 3.20 -16.49
CA LYS A 217 12.58 2.33 -15.50
C LYS A 217 12.37 0.85 -15.72
N ASN A 218 11.46 0.47 -16.61
CA ASN A 218 11.12 -0.93 -16.90
C ASN A 218 10.77 -1.73 -15.63
N LEU A 219 10.05 -1.10 -14.70
CA LEU A 219 9.50 -1.73 -13.50
C LEU A 219 8.12 -2.31 -13.84
N HIS A 220 8.06 -3.62 -13.91
CA HIS A 220 6.91 -4.41 -14.33
C HIS A 220 6.41 -5.35 -13.22
N ASN A 221 7.06 -5.35 -12.04
CA ASN A 221 6.64 -6.12 -10.87
C ASN A 221 5.68 -5.35 -9.96
N LEU A 222 5.21 -4.17 -10.36
CA LEU A 222 4.34 -3.31 -9.57
C LEU A 222 2.87 -3.53 -9.96
N LEU A 223 2.02 -3.78 -8.97
CA LEU A 223 0.58 -3.66 -9.08
C LEU A 223 0.17 -2.31 -8.52
N TRP A 224 -0.44 -1.48 -9.35
CA TRP A 224 -0.73 -0.08 -9.09
C TRP A 224 -1.99 0.09 -8.24
N VAL A 225 -1.82 0.56 -7.00
CA VAL A 225 -2.90 0.74 -6.04
C VAL A 225 -3.28 2.22 -5.94
N TRP A 226 -4.50 2.56 -6.35
CA TRP A 226 -5.06 3.92 -6.25
C TRP A 226 -5.84 4.08 -4.94
N ASN A 227 -5.71 5.21 -4.26
CA ASN A 227 -6.34 5.46 -2.96
C ASN A 227 -7.11 6.78 -2.95
N SER A 228 -8.34 6.75 -3.49
CA SER A 228 -9.29 7.86 -3.48
C SER A 228 -10.65 7.44 -4.03
N ASP A 229 -11.72 8.01 -3.46
CA ASP A 229 -13.11 7.91 -3.91
C ASP A 229 -13.60 9.19 -4.62
N ILE A 230 -12.68 10.03 -5.13
CA ILE A 230 -13.03 11.22 -5.92
C ILE A 230 -13.13 10.84 -7.40
N GLU A 231 -14.35 10.84 -7.94
CA GLU A 231 -14.67 10.37 -9.30
C GLU A 231 -13.81 11.05 -10.38
N GLU A 232 -13.70 12.38 -10.36
CA GLU A 232 -12.98 13.11 -11.39
C GLU A 232 -11.44 12.99 -11.27
N ALA A 233 -10.97 12.34 -10.21
CA ALA A 233 -9.57 12.07 -9.94
C ALA A 233 -9.18 10.61 -10.22
N TYR A 234 -10.10 9.72 -10.61
CA TYR A 234 -9.73 8.36 -10.96
C TYR A 234 -8.72 8.35 -12.14
N PRO A 235 -7.54 7.73 -12.01
CA PRO A 235 -6.54 7.71 -13.08
C PRO A 235 -6.97 6.95 -14.34
N GLY A 236 -8.01 6.14 -14.29
CA GLY A 236 -8.46 5.30 -15.40
C GLY A 236 -8.02 3.86 -15.24
N ASP A 237 -8.79 2.94 -15.84
CA ASP A 237 -8.56 1.49 -15.74
C ASP A 237 -7.20 1.06 -16.29
N GLU A 238 -6.63 1.83 -17.21
CA GLU A 238 -5.33 1.60 -17.83
C GLU A 238 -4.13 1.95 -16.94
N TYR A 239 -4.36 2.61 -15.80
CA TYR A 239 -3.31 3.01 -14.85
C TYR A 239 -3.41 2.31 -13.49
N VAL A 240 -4.51 1.62 -13.20
CA VAL A 240 -4.82 1.12 -11.85
C VAL A 240 -5.10 -0.39 -11.88
N ASP A 241 -4.48 -1.16 -10.99
CA ASP A 241 -4.76 -2.58 -10.78
C ASP A 241 -5.73 -2.80 -9.62
N VAL A 242 -5.56 -2.04 -8.53
CA VAL A 242 -6.35 -2.13 -7.29
C VAL A 242 -6.86 -0.74 -6.92
N VAL A 243 -8.15 -0.62 -6.62
CA VAL A 243 -8.73 0.58 -6.02
C VAL A 243 -8.80 0.38 -4.52
N SER A 244 -8.53 1.41 -3.74
CA SER A 244 -8.48 1.30 -2.28
C SER A 244 -8.99 2.54 -1.59
N MET A 245 -9.29 2.37 -0.31
CA MET A 245 -9.63 3.46 0.59
C MET A 245 -8.98 3.24 1.96
N ASP A 246 -8.64 4.34 2.62
CA ASP A 246 -8.18 4.36 4.00
C ASP A 246 -9.35 4.83 4.88
N VAL A 247 -9.70 4.05 5.90
CA VAL A 247 -10.92 4.28 6.70
C VAL A 247 -10.61 4.21 8.19
N TYR A 248 -10.65 5.37 8.84
CA TYR A 248 -10.50 5.51 10.28
C TYR A 248 -11.82 5.99 10.90
N LEU A 249 -12.51 5.09 11.59
CA LEU A 249 -13.73 5.43 12.32
C LEU A 249 -13.36 6.21 13.60
N PRO A 250 -14.17 7.20 14.01
CA PRO A 250 -13.94 7.94 15.25
C PRO A 250 -14.11 7.08 16.50
N GLU A 251 -14.90 6.01 16.41
CA GLU A 251 -15.16 5.05 17.48
C GLU A 251 -15.40 3.66 16.91
N TYR A 252 -15.26 2.64 17.75
CA TYR A 252 -15.48 1.25 17.34
C TYR A 252 -16.92 1.03 16.88
N GLN A 253 -17.06 0.43 15.70
CA GLN A 253 -18.33 -0.08 15.20
C GLN A 253 -18.07 -1.42 14.51
N SER A 254 -18.91 -2.42 14.78
CA SER A 254 -18.94 -3.65 13.98
C SER A 254 -19.43 -3.29 12.57
N THR A 255 -18.58 -3.48 11.57
CA THR A 255 -18.82 -3.06 10.19
C THR A 255 -18.05 -3.95 9.21
N ASP A 256 -18.61 -4.13 8.01
CA ASP A 256 -17.93 -4.68 6.84
C ASP A 256 -17.45 -3.58 5.87
N TYR A 257 -17.60 -2.32 6.27
CA TYR A 257 -17.28 -1.12 5.49
C TYR A 257 -18.03 -1.04 4.14
N ALA A 258 -19.26 -1.56 4.05
CA ALA A 258 -20.04 -1.56 2.81
C ALA A 258 -20.23 -0.18 2.17
N ASP A 259 -20.50 0.86 2.97
CA ASP A 259 -20.68 2.22 2.44
C ASP A 259 -19.40 2.77 1.81
N ALA A 260 -18.23 2.43 2.36
CA ALA A 260 -16.94 2.83 1.79
C ALA A 260 -16.67 2.07 0.48
N TYR A 261 -17.03 0.77 0.43
CA TYR A 261 -16.91 -0.04 -0.78
C TYR A 261 -17.74 0.57 -1.92
N GLU A 262 -19.03 0.83 -1.67
CA GLU A 262 -19.95 1.32 -2.69
C GLU A 262 -19.55 2.71 -3.21
N LYS A 263 -19.08 3.60 -2.34
CA LYS A 263 -18.52 4.90 -2.74
C LYS A 263 -17.29 4.73 -3.62
N LEU A 264 -16.34 3.90 -3.19
CA LEU A 264 -15.08 3.67 -3.90
C LEU A 264 -15.33 3.16 -5.32
N VAL A 265 -16.12 2.09 -5.48
CA VAL A 265 -16.34 1.48 -6.80
C VAL A 265 -17.26 2.30 -7.70
N ALA A 266 -18.13 3.14 -7.13
CA ALA A 266 -18.93 4.10 -7.89
C ALA A 266 -18.07 5.25 -8.44
N ALA A 267 -17.10 5.72 -7.68
CA ALA A 267 -16.16 6.77 -8.09
C ALA A 267 -15.03 6.26 -8.99
N THR A 268 -14.77 4.95 -9.01
CA THR A 268 -13.67 4.36 -9.76
C THR A 268 -14.18 3.35 -10.79
N SER A 269 -14.08 2.06 -10.49
CA SER A 269 -14.50 0.98 -11.38
C SER A 269 -14.89 -0.26 -10.57
N ARG A 270 -16.04 -0.85 -10.89
CA ARG A 270 -16.50 -2.12 -10.32
C ARG A 270 -15.75 -3.34 -10.86
N ASP A 271 -14.99 -3.17 -11.93
CA ASP A 271 -14.20 -4.25 -12.55
C ASP A 271 -12.82 -4.40 -11.90
N LYS A 272 -12.43 -3.46 -11.02
CA LYS A 272 -11.17 -3.49 -10.28
C LYS A 272 -11.29 -4.21 -8.96
N VAL A 273 -10.18 -4.78 -8.51
CA VAL A 273 -10.04 -5.30 -7.15
C VAL A 273 -10.16 -4.12 -6.17
N ALA A 274 -11.00 -4.25 -5.15
CA ALA A 274 -11.13 -3.23 -4.11
C ALA A 274 -10.46 -3.69 -2.80
N ALA A 275 -9.85 -2.75 -2.07
CA ALA A 275 -9.22 -3.04 -0.79
C ALA A 275 -9.39 -1.94 0.25
N LEU A 276 -9.42 -2.34 1.53
CA LEU A 276 -9.24 -1.44 2.66
C LEU A 276 -7.74 -1.29 2.89
N ALA A 277 -7.11 -0.31 2.25
CA ALA A 277 -5.65 -0.17 2.27
C ALA A 277 -5.11 0.29 3.62
N GLU A 278 -5.90 1.03 4.40
CA GLU A 278 -5.65 1.25 5.81
C GLU A 278 -6.95 1.25 6.61
N VAL A 279 -6.93 0.65 7.80
CA VAL A 279 -8.01 0.77 8.77
C VAL A 279 -7.49 0.99 10.18
N GLY A 280 -8.23 1.77 10.96
CA GLY A 280 -8.00 1.85 12.41
C GLY A 280 -8.64 0.69 13.17
N TYR A 281 -9.88 0.35 12.82
CA TYR A 281 -10.63 -0.75 13.42
C TYR A 281 -10.75 -1.92 12.44
N LEU A 282 -10.49 -3.14 12.90
CA LEU A 282 -10.68 -4.36 12.13
C LEU A 282 -12.13 -4.45 11.62
N PRO A 283 -12.35 -4.84 10.34
CA PRO A 283 -13.69 -5.19 9.90
C PRO A 283 -14.21 -6.40 10.68
N ASP A 284 -15.53 -6.47 10.88
CA ASP A 284 -16.15 -7.64 11.50
C ASP A 284 -16.20 -8.80 10.49
N VAL A 285 -15.44 -9.85 10.79
CA VAL A 285 -15.29 -11.00 9.90
C VAL A 285 -16.60 -11.74 9.64
N ASP A 286 -17.55 -11.75 10.59
CA ASP A 286 -18.85 -12.41 10.40
C ASP A 286 -19.72 -11.59 9.45
N LEU A 287 -19.66 -10.26 9.55
CA LEU A 287 -20.35 -9.37 8.63
C LEU A 287 -19.78 -9.51 7.23
N LEU A 288 -18.44 -9.50 7.07
CA LEU A 288 -17.79 -9.75 5.79
C LEU A 288 -18.21 -11.10 5.18
N GLN A 289 -18.20 -12.18 5.97
CA GLN A 289 -18.61 -13.51 5.50
C GLN A 289 -20.09 -13.55 5.09
N LYS A 290 -20.95 -12.80 5.78
CA LYS A 290 -22.39 -12.74 5.51
C LYS A 290 -22.71 -11.86 4.29
N SER A 291 -22.14 -10.67 4.21
CA SER A 291 -22.44 -9.70 3.15
C SER A 291 -21.72 -10.02 1.86
N ARG A 292 -20.57 -10.70 1.93
CA ARG A 292 -19.71 -11.02 0.78
C ARG A 292 -19.30 -9.77 0.02
N ILE A 293 -19.24 -8.62 0.71
CA ILE A 293 -18.71 -7.38 0.16
C ILE A 293 -17.27 -7.65 -0.33
N PRO A 294 -16.94 -7.38 -1.60
CA PRO A 294 -15.75 -7.95 -2.20
C PRO A 294 -14.51 -7.06 -1.97
N TRP A 295 -14.19 -6.85 -0.70
CA TRP A 295 -12.86 -6.45 -0.28
C TRP A 295 -11.89 -7.62 -0.47
N ALA A 296 -10.76 -7.39 -1.13
CA ALA A 296 -9.71 -8.41 -1.27
C ALA A 296 -8.88 -8.55 0.00
N TYR A 297 -8.53 -7.43 0.61
CA TYR A 297 -7.75 -7.37 1.85
C TYR A 297 -8.17 -6.18 2.70
N TYR A 298 -7.84 -6.25 3.98
CA TYR A 298 -7.70 -5.08 4.84
C TYR A 298 -6.25 -4.97 5.32
N MET A 299 -5.82 -3.79 5.72
CA MET A 299 -4.55 -3.63 6.43
C MET A 299 -4.72 -2.69 7.63
N THR A 300 -4.50 -3.20 8.84
CA THR A 300 -4.54 -2.35 10.04
C THR A 300 -3.29 -1.47 10.10
N TRP A 301 -3.45 -0.22 10.52
CA TRP A 301 -2.31 0.68 10.75
C TRP A 301 -1.43 0.20 11.91
N SER A 302 -0.24 0.81 12.05
CA SER A 302 0.78 0.40 13.01
C SER A 302 0.45 0.79 14.45
N LYS A 303 1.32 0.38 15.39
CA LYS A 303 1.36 0.83 16.78
C LYS A 303 0.01 0.65 17.48
N GLU A 304 -0.58 1.72 18.02
CA GLU A 304 -1.77 1.65 18.87
C GLU A 304 -3.00 1.09 18.16
N PHE A 305 -3.06 1.13 16.83
CA PHE A 305 -4.16 0.52 16.08
C PHE A 305 -4.09 -1.01 16.11
N CYS A 306 -2.89 -1.59 16.20
CA CYS A 306 -2.70 -3.03 16.34
C CYS A 306 -2.47 -3.47 17.80
N ILE A 307 -1.67 -2.72 18.56
CA ILE A 307 -1.11 -3.11 19.85
C ILE A 307 -1.91 -2.50 21.00
N GLY A 308 -2.30 -3.37 21.93
CA GLY A 308 -3.20 -3.02 23.03
C GLY A 308 -4.66 -3.09 22.58
N GLU A 309 -5.58 -2.59 23.41
CA GLU A 309 -7.02 -2.77 23.19
C GLU A 309 -7.77 -1.45 22.98
N LYS A 310 -7.05 -0.38 22.65
CA LYS A 310 -7.67 0.93 22.41
C LYS A 310 -8.55 0.91 21.16
N TYR A 311 -8.05 0.32 20.08
CA TYR A 311 -8.79 0.20 18.82
C TYR A 311 -9.32 -1.22 18.63
N ASN A 312 -8.44 -2.22 18.64
CA ASN A 312 -8.84 -3.60 18.39
C ASN A 312 -8.67 -4.44 19.65
N SER A 313 -9.77 -4.99 20.18
CA SER A 313 -9.70 -5.90 21.33
C SER A 313 -9.00 -7.20 20.95
N VAL A 314 -8.40 -7.87 21.95
CA VAL A 314 -7.83 -9.21 21.77
C VAL A 314 -8.88 -10.21 21.29
N GLU A 315 -10.13 -10.05 21.74
CA GLU A 315 -11.27 -10.86 21.27
C GLU A 315 -11.51 -10.69 19.77
N ASN A 316 -11.59 -9.45 19.28
CA ASN A 316 -11.81 -9.18 17.85
C ASN A 316 -10.62 -9.64 17.00
N LEU A 317 -9.39 -9.47 17.49
CA LEU A 317 -8.21 -9.94 16.80
C LEU A 317 -8.21 -11.48 16.67
N ASN A 318 -8.46 -12.21 17.76
CA ASN A 318 -8.59 -13.66 17.70
C ASN A 318 -9.76 -14.09 16.80
N LYS A 319 -10.92 -13.43 16.90
CA LYS A 319 -12.08 -13.71 16.05
C LYS A 319 -11.74 -13.60 14.55
N MET A 320 -11.04 -12.54 14.15
CA MET A 320 -10.58 -12.35 12.77
C MET A 320 -9.63 -13.47 12.36
N TYR A 321 -8.57 -13.73 13.15
CA TYR A 321 -7.52 -14.68 12.77
C TYR A 321 -7.96 -16.14 12.87
N ASP A 322 -8.95 -16.50 13.69
CA ASP A 322 -9.50 -17.86 13.80
C ASP A 322 -10.55 -18.20 12.74
N SER A 323 -11.09 -17.20 12.05
CA SER A 323 -12.12 -17.40 11.03
C SER A 323 -11.59 -18.09 9.78
N GLU A 324 -12.34 -19.07 9.25
CA GLU A 324 -12.07 -19.69 7.94
C GLU A 324 -12.27 -18.71 6.76
N TYR A 325 -12.99 -17.61 7.00
CA TYR A 325 -13.16 -16.54 6.00
C TYR A 325 -11.92 -15.65 5.91
N ALA A 326 -11.04 -15.63 6.92
CA ALA A 326 -9.82 -14.85 6.92
C ALA A 326 -8.64 -15.68 6.40
N VAL A 327 -7.85 -15.11 5.50
CA VAL A 327 -6.62 -15.74 5.00
C VAL A 327 -5.43 -15.17 5.75
N THR A 328 -4.73 -16.04 6.46
CA THR A 328 -3.47 -15.75 7.17
C THR A 328 -2.28 -16.31 6.38
N LEU A 329 -1.07 -15.91 6.75
CA LEU A 329 0.16 -16.62 6.37
C LEU A 329 0.22 -17.96 7.12
#